data_AF-A0A173S7K1-F1
#
_entry.id   AF-A0A173S7K1-F1
#
_cell.length_a   1.000
_cell.length_b   1.000
_cell.length_c   1.000
_cell.angle_alpha   90.00
_cell.angle_beta   90.00
_cell.angle_gamma   90.00
#
_symmetry.space_group_name_H-M   'P 1'
#
loop_
_entity.id
_entity.type
_entity.pdbx_description
1 polymer ?
#
loop_
_entity_poly.entity_id
_entity_poly.type
_entity_poly.pdbx_seq_one_letter_code
_entity_poly.pdbx_strand_id
1 'polypeptide(L)'
;MLKDIKLGFKLLRYGYKLKLNVIMFVFFAVIGIASDIMSKGTSIIGGVYFMMCGMFTFQLIMSMDVSELIQSTSLKKKLQIYIPVMSSTVINLVVFTFLVIERVILIQNSVADKKQLIFTLFTLDVELLTVYLYTSICYKYYVLGFIVFMVLFMGVFTVFSGAAFVPVSNAVFKLGLPVVALLGYIAILAGGAFEILIGELLYKKPLSEFAFRGFFRDAK
;
A
#
# COMPACT_ATOMS: atom_id res chain seq x y z
N MET A 1 -20.46 -3.97 -4.30
CA MET A 1 -19.19 -3.25 -4.58
C MET A 1 -19.31 -1.74 -4.36
N LEU A 2 -20.03 -0.96 -5.19
CA LEU A 2 -20.10 0.51 -5.04
C LEU A 2 -20.69 0.98 -3.69
N LYS A 3 -21.69 0.25 -3.17
CA LYS A 3 -22.25 0.48 -1.83
C LYS A 3 -21.23 0.18 -0.72
N ASP A 4 -20.40 -0.84 -0.91
CA ASP A 4 -19.38 -1.28 0.06
C ASP A 4 -18.18 -0.33 0.07
N ILE A 5 -17.80 0.22 -1.09
CA ILE A 5 -16.80 1.29 -1.21
C ILE A 5 -17.29 2.56 -0.52
N LYS A 6 -18.53 3.00 -0.79
CA LYS A 6 -19.14 4.14 -0.08
C LYS A 6 -19.17 3.91 1.43
N LEU A 7 -19.44 2.69 1.86
CA LEU A 7 -19.42 2.31 3.27
C LEU A 7 -17.99 2.42 3.83
N GLY A 8 -16.97 1.90 3.15
CA GLY A 8 -15.56 2.04 3.54
C GLY A 8 -15.14 3.49 3.74
N PHE A 9 -15.46 4.37 2.79
CA PHE A 9 -15.18 5.81 2.93
C PHE A 9 -15.97 6.48 4.06
N LYS A 10 -17.21 6.06 4.32
CA LYS A 10 -17.98 6.55 5.48
C LYS A 10 -17.36 6.07 6.80
N LEU A 11 -16.89 4.84 6.81
CA LEU A 11 -16.26 4.18 7.94
C LEU A 11 -14.92 4.80 8.34
N LEU A 12 -14.17 5.39 7.39
CA LEU A 12 -12.96 6.15 7.70
C LEU A 12 -13.19 7.18 8.81
N ARG A 13 -14.36 7.84 8.87
CA ARG A 13 -14.67 8.85 9.90
C ARG A 13 -14.80 8.29 11.32
N TYR A 14 -14.92 6.99 11.46
CA TYR A 14 -15.08 6.32 12.76
C TYR A 14 -13.80 5.60 13.20
N GLY A 15 -12.74 5.65 12.37
CA GLY A 15 -11.42 5.14 12.75
C GLY A 15 -10.88 5.82 14.00
N TYR A 16 -10.18 5.06 14.82
CA TYR A 16 -9.59 5.58 16.05
C TYR A 16 -8.46 6.57 15.78
N LYS A 17 -8.35 7.57 16.67
CA LYS A 17 -7.43 8.70 16.52
C LYS A 17 -7.46 9.27 15.10
N LEU A 18 -8.68 9.41 14.53
CA LEU A 18 -8.93 9.89 13.17
C LEU A 18 -8.10 11.11 12.82
N LYS A 19 -8.10 12.13 13.69
CA LYS A 19 -7.34 13.37 13.47
C LYS A 19 -5.86 13.09 13.24
N LEU A 20 -5.24 12.25 14.08
CA LEU A 20 -3.82 11.90 13.96
C LEU A 20 -3.56 11.09 12.69
N ASN A 21 -4.37 10.08 12.40
CA ASN A 21 -4.21 9.24 11.21
C ASN A 21 -4.42 10.02 9.90
N VAL A 22 -5.36 10.97 9.87
CA VAL A 22 -5.56 11.88 8.74
C VAL A 22 -4.37 12.84 8.60
N ILE A 23 -3.83 13.36 9.70
CA ILE A 23 -2.61 14.18 9.67
C ILE A 23 -1.44 13.36 9.09
N MET A 24 -1.26 12.11 9.52
CA MET A 24 -0.20 11.24 9.01
C MET A 24 -0.41 10.90 7.53
N PHE A 25 -1.65 10.62 7.11
CA PHE A 25 -1.99 10.40 5.70
C PHE A 25 -1.62 11.61 4.84
N VAL A 26 -2.01 12.82 5.24
CA VAL A 26 -1.67 14.05 4.51
C VAL A 26 -0.16 14.29 4.52
N PHE A 27 0.51 14.06 5.65
CA PHE A 27 1.96 14.22 5.78
C PHE A 27 2.74 13.31 4.82
N PHE A 28 2.40 12.02 4.77
CA PHE A 28 3.04 11.08 3.84
C PHE A 28 2.70 11.36 2.39
N ALA A 29 1.47 11.80 2.09
CA ALA A 29 1.09 12.20 0.74
C ALA A 29 1.90 13.42 0.27
N VAL A 30 2.03 14.45 1.12
CA VAL A 30 2.78 15.68 0.79
C VAL A 30 4.27 15.38 0.63
N ILE A 31 4.87 14.60 1.53
CA ILE A 31 6.28 14.22 1.43
C ILE A 31 6.53 13.36 0.20
N GLY A 32 5.63 12.41 -0.09
CA GLY A 32 5.72 11.55 -1.27
C GLY A 32 5.75 12.39 -2.54
N ILE A 33 4.75 13.26 -2.73
CA ILE A 33 4.65 14.14 -3.91
C ILE A 33 5.86 15.10 -3.98
N ALA A 34 6.21 15.76 -2.87
CA ALA A 34 7.33 16.70 -2.86
C ALA A 34 8.64 16.01 -3.19
N SER A 35 8.90 14.83 -2.61
CA SER A 35 10.11 14.06 -2.87
C SER A 35 10.17 13.56 -4.32
N ASP A 36 9.03 13.15 -4.90
CA ASP A 36 8.99 12.67 -6.28
C ASP A 36 9.24 13.81 -7.27
N ILE A 37 8.59 14.96 -7.08
CA ILE A 37 8.81 16.18 -7.89
C ILE A 37 10.25 16.68 -7.77
N MET A 38 10.79 16.78 -6.54
CA MET A 38 12.16 17.24 -6.30
C MET A 38 13.20 16.32 -6.92
N SER A 39 12.95 15.00 -6.87
CA SER A 39 13.83 14.00 -7.49
C SER A 39 13.59 13.83 -8.99
N LYS A 40 12.64 14.57 -9.58
CA LYS A 40 12.23 14.38 -10.98
C LYS A 40 11.87 12.92 -11.28
N GLY A 41 11.33 12.22 -10.29
CA GLY A 41 11.01 10.81 -10.37
C GLY A 41 12.21 9.84 -10.28
N THR A 42 13.45 10.27 -10.12
CA THR A 42 14.55 9.30 -10.08
C THR A 42 14.65 8.56 -8.73
N SER A 43 13.95 9.06 -7.70
CA SER A 43 13.91 8.43 -6.39
C SER A 43 12.75 7.45 -6.25
N ILE A 44 13.04 6.27 -5.73
CA ILE A 44 12.01 5.28 -5.35
C ILE A 44 11.28 5.71 -4.08
N ILE A 45 11.94 6.50 -3.22
CA ILE A 45 11.45 6.85 -1.88
C ILE A 45 10.15 7.68 -1.95
N GLY A 46 10.05 8.63 -2.88
CA GLY A 46 8.85 9.45 -3.06
C GLY A 46 7.62 8.61 -3.41
N GLY A 47 7.77 7.71 -4.38
CA GLY A 47 6.72 6.77 -4.78
C GLY A 47 6.29 5.84 -3.64
N VAL A 48 7.23 5.34 -2.83
CA VAL A 48 6.90 4.49 -1.67
C VAL A 48 6.08 5.23 -0.63
N TYR A 49 6.46 6.47 -0.27
CA TYR A 49 5.68 7.26 0.69
C TYR A 49 4.28 7.58 0.16
N PHE A 50 4.16 7.81 -1.14
CA PHE A 50 2.86 8.07 -1.75
C PHE A 50 1.97 6.82 -1.77
N MET A 51 2.53 5.64 -2.03
CA MET A 51 1.82 4.35 -1.98
C MET A 51 1.38 3.92 -0.57
N MET A 52 2.08 4.35 0.48
CA MET A 52 1.67 4.08 1.88
C MET A 52 0.30 4.67 2.24
N CYS A 53 -0.23 5.61 1.45
CA CYS A 53 -1.57 6.17 1.61
C CYS A 53 -2.69 5.10 1.61
N GLY A 54 -2.58 4.06 0.77
CA GLY A 54 -3.55 2.97 0.75
C GLY A 54 -3.54 2.14 2.04
N MET A 55 -2.35 1.88 2.60
CA MET A 55 -2.20 1.17 3.86
C MET A 55 -2.82 1.94 5.04
N PHE A 56 -2.64 3.26 5.11
CA PHE A 56 -3.26 4.09 6.16
C PHE A 56 -4.79 4.04 6.13
N THR A 57 -5.35 3.94 4.92
CA THR A 57 -6.81 3.80 4.73
C THR A 57 -7.29 2.46 5.27
N PHE A 58 -6.56 1.38 4.99
CA PHE A 58 -6.82 0.06 5.55
C PHE A 58 -6.76 0.09 7.08
N GLN A 59 -5.70 0.69 7.65
CA GLN A 59 -5.48 0.83 9.08
C GLN A 59 -6.63 1.56 9.78
N LEU A 60 -7.09 2.66 9.19
CA LEU A 60 -8.20 3.46 9.72
C LEU A 60 -9.48 2.63 9.83
N ILE A 61 -9.79 1.82 8.82
CA ILE A 61 -11.00 1.00 8.83
C ILE A 61 -10.84 -0.14 9.86
N MET A 62 -9.71 -0.86 9.83
CA MET A 62 -9.43 -1.95 10.78
C MET A 62 -9.40 -1.49 12.24
N SER A 63 -9.04 -0.24 12.50
CA SER A 63 -9.00 0.29 13.87
C SER A 63 -10.35 0.29 14.58
N MET A 64 -11.46 0.31 13.83
CA MET A 64 -12.79 0.22 14.43
C MET A 64 -13.11 -1.19 14.90
N ASP A 65 -12.55 -2.21 14.24
CA ASP A 65 -12.82 -3.63 14.52
C ASP A 65 -12.23 -4.10 15.87
N VAL A 66 -11.47 -3.23 16.55
CA VAL A 66 -11.08 -3.40 17.94
C VAL A 66 -12.29 -3.36 18.88
N SER A 67 -13.38 -2.71 18.49
CA SER A 67 -14.63 -2.68 19.26
C SER A 67 -15.29 -4.06 19.33
N GLU A 68 -15.59 -4.53 20.55
CA GLU A 68 -16.29 -5.80 20.79
C GLU A 68 -17.68 -5.86 20.13
N LEU A 69 -18.31 -4.70 19.91
CA LEU A 69 -19.58 -4.58 19.21
C LEU A 69 -19.49 -5.07 17.76
N ILE A 70 -18.37 -4.86 17.08
CA ILE A 70 -18.19 -5.32 15.69
C ILE A 70 -17.84 -6.81 15.65
N GLN A 71 -17.09 -7.29 16.65
CA GLN A 71 -16.67 -8.70 16.73
C GLN A 71 -17.83 -9.69 16.94
N SER A 72 -18.95 -9.22 17.49
CA SER A 72 -20.16 -10.01 17.75
C SER A 72 -21.18 -9.98 16.60
N THR A 73 -20.96 -9.18 15.55
CA THR A 73 -21.90 -9.07 14.42
C THR A 73 -21.69 -10.15 13.37
N SER A 74 -22.75 -10.49 12.63
CA SER A 74 -22.67 -11.31 11.42
C SER A 74 -21.91 -10.65 10.26
N LEU A 75 -21.65 -9.33 10.34
CA LEU A 75 -20.96 -8.54 9.31
C LEU A 75 -19.44 -8.47 9.51
N LYS A 76 -18.90 -9.06 10.58
CA LYS A 76 -17.47 -9.01 10.94
C LYS A 76 -16.54 -9.39 9.78
N LYS A 77 -16.86 -10.42 8.97
CA LYS A 77 -16.02 -10.84 7.82
C LYS A 77 -15.95 -9.77 6.74
N LYS A 78 -17.07 -9.09 6.52
CA LYS A 78 -17.19 -8.03 5.53
C LYS A 78 -16.47 -6.76 5.99
N LEU A 79 -16.56 -6.42 7.27
CA LEU A 79 -15.93 -5.24 7.88
C LEU A 79 -14.42 -5.38 8.07
N GLN A 80 -13.91 -6.58 8.39
CA GLN A 80 -12.48 -6.82 8.65
C GLN A 80 -11.65 -7.17 7.41
N ILE A 81 -12.28 -7.57 6.30
CA ILE A 81 -11.57 -8.04 5.11
C ILE A 81 -12.03 -7.23 3.90
N TYR A 82 -13.27 -7.41 3.49
CA TYR A 82 -13.72 -6.90 2.19
C TYR A 82 -13.74 -5.37 2.12
N ILE A 83 -14.27 -4.69 3.14
CA ILE A 83 -14.40 -3.23 3.10
C ILE A 83 -13.04 -2.50 3.19
N PRO A 84 -12.12 -2.86 4.11
CA PRO A 84 -10.77 -2.30 4.16
C PRO A 84 -9.99 -2.51 2.86
N VAL A 85 -9.96 -3.75 2.33
CA VAL A 85 -9.23 -4.06 1.09
C VAL A 85 -9.79 -3.29 -0.09
N MET A 86 -11.11 -3.28 -0.25
CA MET A 86 -11.73 -2.56 -1.38
C MET A 86 -11.43 -1.05 -1.31
N SER A 87 -11.37 -0.46 -0.11
CA SER A 87 -11.03 0.95 0.05
C SER A 87 -9.55 1.23 -0.19
N SER A 88 -8.64 0.37 0.27
CA SER A 88 -7.19 0.52 0.07
C SER A 88 -6.81 0.35 -1.41
N THR A 89 -7.37 -0.66 -2.09
CA THR A 89 -7.16 -0.90 -3.52
C THR A 89 -7.63 0.26 -4.38
N VAL A 90 -8.80 0.85 -4.09
CA VAL A 90 -9.26 2.04 -4.84
C VAL A 90 -8.31 3.22 -4.69
N ILE A 91 -7.82 3.48 -3.47
CA ILE A 91 -6.87 4.58 -3.24
C ILE A 91 -5.53 4.30 -3.93
N ASN A 92 -5.01 3.07 -3.84
CA ASN A 92 -3.77 2.69 -4.50
C ASN A 92 -3.88 2.77 -6.03
N LEU A 93 -5.03 2.46 -6.63
CA LEU A 93 -5.27 2.68 -8.06
C LEU A 93 -5.19 4.17 -8.42
N VAL A 94 -5.81 5.05 -7.63
CA VAL A 94 -5.76 6.50 -7.88
C VAL A 94 -4.32 7.02 -7.74
N VAL A 95 -3.65 6.67 -6.64
CA VAL A 95 -2.25 7.05 -6.36
C VAL A 95 -1.31 6.56 -7.46
N PHE A 96 -1.45 5.31 -7.89
CA PHE A 96 -0.63 4.75 -8.96
C PHE A 96 -0.88 5.43 -10.31
N THR A 97 -2.13 5.77 -10.61
CA THR A 97 -2.47 6.54 -11.82
C THR A 97 -1.77 7.90 -11.82
N PHE A 98 -1.72 8.59 -10.68
CA PHE A 98 -0.97 9.84 -10.54
C PHE A 98 0.52 9.63 -10.82
N LEU A 99 1.14 8.60 -10.25
CA LEU A 99 2.55 8.27 -10.50
C LEU A 99 2.81 8.00 -11.98
N VAL A 100 1.97 7.20 -12.65
CA VAL A 100 2.11 6.91 -14.09
C VAL A 100 2.03 8.20 -14.93
N ILE A 101 1.06 9.08 -14.63
CA ILE A 101 0.93 10.38 -15.32
C ILE A 101 2.17 11.23 -15.12
N GLU A 102 2.68 11.32 -13.90
CA GLU A 102 3.92 12.05 -13.61
C GLU A 102 5.09 11.51 -14.44
N ARG A 103 5.26 10.17 -14.54
CA ARG A 103 6.30 9.56 -15.39
C ARG A 103 6.15 9.91 -16.86
N VAL A 104 4.93 9.94 -17.38
CA VAL A 104 4.67 10.34 -18.77
C VAL A 104 5.10 11.79 -19.00
N ILE A 105 4.73 12.71 -18.09
CA ILE A 105 5.08 14.13 -18.19
C ILE A 105 6.60 14.33 -18.11
N LEU A 106 7.28 13.64 -17.19
CA LEU A 106 8.74 13.75 -17.02
C LEU A 106 9.50 13.23 -18.24
N ILE A 107 9.00 12.17 -18.89
CA ILE A 107 9.58 11.64 -20.13
C ILE A 107 9.36 12.61 -21.30
N GLN A 108 8.18 13.22 -21.41
CA GLN A 108 7.88 14.20 -22.47
C GLN A 108 8.73 15.47 -22.34
N ASN A 109 8.94 15.95 -21.12
CA ASN A 109 9.76 17.13 -20.85
C ASN A 109 11.28 16.85 -20.89
N SER A 110 11.70 15.61 -21.17
CA SER A 110 13.11 15.18 -21.24
C SER A 110 13.95 15.52 -20.00
N VAL A 111 13.30 15.57 -18.83
CA VAL A 111 13.92 16.05 -17.58
C VAL A 111 14.78 14.98 -16.91
N ALA A 112 14.52 13.70 -17.20
CA ALA A 112 15.24 12.55 -16.66
C ALA A 112 15.33 11.40 -17.67
N ASP A 113 16.31 10.50 -17.47
CA ASP A 113 16.53 9.36 -18.34
C ASP A 113 15.31 8.42 -18.39
N LYS A 114 14.76 8.24 -19.59
CA LYS A 114 13.58 7.39 -19.84
C LYS A 114 13.73 5.98 -19.28
N LYS A 115 14.94 5.41 -19.37
CA LYS A 115 15.25 4.08 -18.83
C LYS A 115 15.13 4.07 -17.31
N GLN A 116 15.73 5.05 -16.64
CA GLN A 116 15.68 5.15 -15.18
C GLN A 116 14.25 5.31 -14.67
N LEU A 117 13.41 6.13 -15.32
CA LEU A 117 12.01 6.31 -14.94
C LEU A 117 11.16 5.04 -15.12
N ILE A 118 11.41 4.24 -16.16
CA ILE A 118 10.70 2.97 -16.38
C ILE A 118 11.13 1.95 -15.31
N PHE A 119 12.41 1.92 -14.95
CA PHE A 119 12.91 1.01 -13.92
C PHE A 119 12.44 1.40 -12.52
N THR A 120 12.39 2.70 -12.19
CA THR A 120 11.85 3.13 -10.89
C THR A 120 10.37 2.79 -10.76
N LEU A 121 9.57 2.96 -11.82
CA LEU A 121 8.17 2.54 -11.82
C LEU A 121 8.03 1.02 -11.60
N PHE A 122 8.85 0.22 -12.27
CA PHE A 122 8.84 -1.24 -12.07
C PHE A 122 9.22 -1.65 -10.64
N THR A 123 10.23 -1.01 -10.06
CA THR A 123 10.62 -1.29 -8.66
C THR A 123 9.50 -0.90 -7.70
N LEU A 124 8.79 0.19 -7.96
CA LEU A 124 7.60 0.58 -7.20
C LEU A 124 6.47 -0.45 -7.30
N ASP A 125 6.26 -1.08 -8.47
CA ASP A 125 5.28 -2.15 -8.62
C ASP A 125 5.59 -3.36 -7.73
N VAL A 126 6.87 -3.75 -7.65
CA VAL A 126 7.32 -4.85 -6.79
C VAL A 126 7.18 -4.48 -5.31
N GLU A 127 7.53 -3.26 -4.94
CA GLU A 127 7.39 -2.76 -3.56
C GLU A 127 5.92 -2.72 -3.13
N LEU A 128 5.02 -2.32 -4.03
CA LEU A 128 3.59 -2.28 -3.79
C LEU A 128 3.03 -3.66 -3.43
N LEU A 129 3.47 -4.73 -4.11
CA LEU A 129 3.10 -6.11 -3.74
C LEU A 129 3.57 -6.49 -2.34
N THR A 130 4.77 -6.08 -1.95
CA THR A 130 5.32 -6.30 -0.60
C THR A 130 4.46 -5.60 0.46
N VAL A 131 4.01 -4.37 0.20
CA VAL A 131 3.10 -3.63 1.09
C VAL A 131 1.74 -4.33 1.22
N TYR A 132 1.18 -4.87 0.13
CA TYR A 132 -0.05 -5.66 0.18
C TYR A 132 0.08 -6.94 1.02
N LEU A 133 1.22 -7.63 0.91
CA LEU A 133 1.50 -8.79 1.77
C LEU A 133 1.62 -8.40 3.25
N TYR A 134 2.27 -7.28 3.53
CA TYR A 134 2.41 -6.79 4.90
C TYR A 134 1.06 -6.41 5.53
N THR A 135 0.25 -5.62 4.83
CA THR A 135 -1.09 -5.18 5.28
C THR A 135 -2.01 -6.36 5.61
N SER A 136 -1.91 -7.43 4.82
CA SER A 136 -2.65 -8.69 5.05
C SER A 136 -2.32 -9.38 6.40
N ILE A 137 -1.07 -9.26 6.86
CA ILE A 137 -0.53 -10.04 7.99
C ILE A 137 -0.42 -9.22 9.28
N CYS A 138 -0.10 -7.92 9.16
CA CYS A 138 0.35 -7.10 10.29
C CYS A 138 -0.71 -6.92 11.40
N TYR A 139 -2.00 -6.94 11.07
CA TYR A 139 -3.06 -6.80 12.09
C TYR A 139 -3.31 -8.05 12.92
N LYS A 140 -2.75 -9.21 12.54
CA LYS A 140 -2.90 -10.50 13.24
C LYS A 140 -1.58 -11.09 13.75
N TYR A 141 -0.48 -10.78 13.08
CA TYR A 141 0.88 -11.16 13.44
C TYR A 141 1.80 -9.94 13.32
N TYR A 142 1.57 -8.91 14.13
CA TYR A 142 2.26 -7.63 13.99
C TYR A 142 3.78 -7.73 13.97
N VAL A 143 4.38 -8.37 14.98
CA VAL A 143 5.84 -8.47 15.12
C VAL A 143 6.46 -9.30 14.00
N LEU A 144 5.89 -10.47 13.71
CA LEU A 144 6.39 -11.36 12.66
C LEU A 144 6.18 -10.76 11.26
N GLY A 145 5.02 -10.15 11.02
CA GLY A 145 4.71 -9.43 9.79
C GLY A 145 5.65 -8.24 9.58
N PHE A 146 6.00 -7.51 10.63
CA PHE A 146 6.94 -6.40 10.56
C PHE A 146 8.37 -6.86 10.22
N ILE A 147 8.84 -7.96 10.82
CA ILE A 147 10.15 -8.55 10.49
C ILE A 147 10.18 -9.01 9.05
N VAL A 148 9.17 -9.76 8.60
CA VAL A 148 9.07 -10.24 7.21
C VAL A 148 9.02 -9.07 6.24
N PHE A 149 8.24 -8.02 6.54
CA PHE A 149 8.19 -6.81 5.74
C PHE A 149 9.55 -6.12 5.65
N MET A 150 10.26 -5.93 6.77
CA MET A 150 11.58 -5.29 6.76
C MET A 150 12.59 -6.08 5.92
N VAL A 151 12.58 -7.41 6.01
CA VAL A 151 13.46 -8.28 5.21
C VAL A 151 13.12 -8.19 3.72
N LEU A 152 11.84 -8.24 3.36
CA LEU A 152 11.41 -8.13 1.96
C LEU A 152 11.68 -6.73 1.40
N PHE A 153 11.37 -5.67 2.15
CA PHE A 153 11.61 -4.27 1.78
C PHE A 153 13.11 -4.04 1.54
N MET A 154 13.98 -4.38 2.51
CA MET A 154 15.43 -4.27 2.31
C MET A 154 15.93 -5.18 1.18
N GLY A 155 15.33 -6.36 1.02
CA GLY A 155 15.61 -7.29 -0.08
C GLY A 155 15.35 -6.66 -1.45
N VAL A 156 14.20 -6.01 -1.64
CA VAL A 156 13.87 -5.28 -2.88
C VAL A 156 14.92 -4.21 -3.16
N PHE A 157 15.20 -3.33 -2.21
CA PHE A 157 16.17 -2.24 -2.41
C PHE A 157 17.60 -2.73 -2.67
N THR A 158 18.05 -3.79 -1.99
CA THR A 158 19.40 -4.37 -2.19
C THR A 158 19.52 -5.18 -3.49
N VAL A 159 18.48 -5.93 -3.86
CA VAL A 159 18.50 -6.74 -5.09
C VAL A 159 18.41 -5.86 -6.34
N PHE A 160 17.58 -4.81 -6.33
CA PHE A 160 17.45 -3.89 -7.48
C PHE A 160 18.59 -2.87 -7.59
N SER A 161 19.48 -2.76 -6.59
CA SER A 161 20.70 -1.95 -6.66
C SER A 161 21.97 -2.76 -6.99
N GLY A 162 21.89 -4.10 -7.00
CA GLY A 162 23.04 -4.98 -7.23
C GLY A 162 23.34 -5.24 -8.71
N ALA A 163 24.63 -5.46 -9.02
CA ALA A 163 25.12 -5.77 -10.36
C ALA A 163 24.51 -7.05 -10.99
N ALA A 164 23.92 -7.93 -10.18
CA ALA A 164 23.29 -9.18 -10.62
C ALA A 164 22.01 -8.98 -11.45
N PHE A 165 21.42 -7.77 -11.44
CA PHE A 165 20.13 -7.49 -12.11
C PHE A 165 20.23 -6.63 -13.39
N VAL A 166 21.44 -6.38 -13.91
CA VAL A 166 21.64 -5.79 -15.27
C VAL A 166 20.83 -6.51 -16.38
N PRO A 167 20.61 -7.85 -16.34
CA PRO A 167 19.75 -8.52 -17.31
C PRO A 167 18.27 -8.16 -17.17
N VAL A 168 17.78 -8.00 -15.94
CA VAL A 168 16.37 -7.70 -15.66
C VAL A 168 16.06 -6.24 -15.94
N SER A 169 16.96 -5.31 -15.61
CA SER A 169 16.81 -3.92 -16.02
C SER A 169 16.75 -3.81 -17.54
N ASN A 170 17.59 -4.55 -18.27
CA ASN A 170 17.51 -4.64 -19.73
C ASN A 170 16.22 -5.27 -20.26
N ALA A 171 15.66 -6.28 -19.58
CA ALA A 171 14.36 -6.85 -19.94
C ALA A 171 13.22 -5.83 -19.71
N VAL A 172 13.21 -5.15 -18.57
CA VAL A 172 12.25 -4.10 -18.23
C VAL A 172 12.32 -2.93 -19.22
N PHE A 173 13.52 -2.54 -19.65
CA PHE A 173 13.69 -1.50 -20.68
C PHE A 173 13.08 -1.89 -22.04
N LYS A 174 13.08 -3.18 -22.38
CA LYS A 174 12.47 -3.67 -23.63
C LYS A 174 10.94 -3.71 -23.58
N LEU A 175 10.34 -3.87 -22.40
CA LEU A 175 8.89 -3.87 -22.21
C LEU A 175 8.28 -2.47 -22.45
N GLY A 176 9.00 -1.42 -22.04
CA GLY A 176 8.56 -0.03 -22.18
C GLY A 176 7.52 0.41 -21.14
N LEU A 177 7.32 1.73 -21.04
CA LEU A 177 6.45 2.34 -20.01
C LEU A 177 5.00 1.81 -20.00
N PRO A 178 4.31 1.62 -21.15
CA PRO A 178 2.91 1.18 -21.12
C PRO A 178 2.74 -0.21 -20.52
N VAL A 179 3.68 -1.12 -20.81
CA VAL A 179 3.62 -2.49 -20.31
C VAL A 179 3.94 -2.53 -18.81
N VAL A 180 4.92 -1.75 -18.34
CA VAL A 180 5.23 -1.64 -16.91
C VAL A 180 4.05 -1.04 -16.14
N ALA A 181 3.44 0.04 -16.64
CA ALA A 181 2.23 0.60 -16.02
C ALA A 181 1.10 -0.44 -15.94
N LEU A 182 0.89 -1.22 -17.01
CA LEU A 182 -0.12 -2.28 -17.03
C LEU A 182 0.18 -3.38 -15.99
N LEU A 183 1.46 -3.76 -15.83
CA LEU A 183 1.88 -4.69 -14.77
C LEU A 183 1.57 -4.15 -13.38
N GLY A 184 1.81 -2.86 -13.12
CA GLY A 184 1.46 -2.22 -11.85
C GLY A 184 -0.05 -2.24 -11.55
N TYR A 185 -0.90 -1.96 -12.54
CA TYR A 185 -2.36 -2.09 -12.35
C TYR A 185 -2.79 -3.53 -12.05
N ILE A 186 -2.20 -4.52 -12.76
CA ILE A 186 -2.45 -5.94 -12.47
C ILE A 186 -1.95 -6.28 -11.06
N ALA A 187 -0.79 -5.78 -10.65
CA ALA A 187 -0.22 -6.00 -9.33
C ALA A 187 -1.11 -5.46 -8.21
N ILE A 188 -1.74 -4.28 -8.39
CA ILE A 188 -2.68 -3.72 -7.41
C ILE A 188 -3.92 -4.61 -7.26
N LEU A 189 -4.48 -5.08 -8.39
CA LEU A 189 -5.66 -5.96 -8.36
C LEU A 189 -5.33 -7.34 -7.78
N ALA A 190 -4.19 -7.91 -8.17
CA ALA A 190 -3.71 -9.17 -7.64
C ALA A 190 -3.38 -9.06 -6.14
N GLY A 191 -2.72 -7.97 -5.73
CA GLY A 191 -2.41 -7.66 -4.33
C GLY A 191 -3.66 -7.58 -3.47
N GLY A 192 -4.69 -6.87 -3.92
CA GLY A 192 -5.99 -6.85 -3.24
C GLY A 192 -6.67 -8.23 -3.15
N ALA A 193 -6.59 -9.04 -4.21
CA ALA A 193 -7.11 -10.41 -4.18
C ALA A 193 -6.33 -11.30 -3.19
N PHE A 194 -5.01 -11.18 -3.14
CA PHE A 194 -4.16 -11.85 -2.16
C PHE A 194 -4.48 -11.42 -0.73
N GLU A 195 -4.73 -10.13 -0.51
CA GLU A 195 -5.09 -9.59 0.80
C GLU A 195 -6.44 -10.13 1.29
N ILE A 196 -7.42 -10.30 0.40
CA ILE A 196 -8.67 -10.99 0.72
C ILE A 196 -8.39 -12.46 1.08
N LEU A 197 -7.61 -13.18 0.27
CA LEU A 197 -7.33 -14.61 0.49
C LEU A 197 -6.63 -14.86 1.83
N ILE A 198 -5.57 -14.11 2.14
CA ILE A 198 -4.88 -14.18 3.43
C ILE A 198 -5.81 -13.71 4.55
N GLY A 199 -6.58 -12.65 4.31
CA GLY A 199 -7.59 -12.15 5.24
C GLY A 199 -8.58 -13.22 5.66
N GLU A 200 -9.08 -14.02 4.71
CA GLU A 200 -9.99 -15.14 4.94
C GLU A 200 -9.34 -16.29 5.71
N LEU A 201 -8.12 -16.68 5.33
CA LEU A 201 -7.36 -17.73 6.04
C LEU A 201 -7.15 -17.37 7.51
N LEU A 202 -6.81 -16.11 7.77
CA LEU A 202 -6.48 -15.66 9.11
C LEU A 202 -7.71 -15.14 9.87
N TYR A 203 -8.91 -15.08 9.26
CA TYR A 203 -10.09 -14.37 9.81
C TYR A 203 -10.54 -14.86 11.19
N LYS A 204 -10.36 -16.16 11.45
CA LYS A 204 -10.74 -16.77 12.73
C LYS A 204 -9.83 -16.35 13.88
N LYS A 205 -8.66 -15.76 13.60
CA LYS A 205 -7.69 -15.34 14.62
C LYS A 205 -8.05 -13.94 15.17
N PRO A 206 -7.96 -13.71 16.49
CA PRO A 206 -8.14 -12.39 17.06
C PRO A 206 -7.06 -11.40 16.55
N LEU A 207 -7.41 -10.12 16.57
CA LEU A 207 -6.49 -9.03 16.24
C LEU A 207 -5.33 -9.00 17.24
N SER A 208 -4.14 -8.63 16.78
CA SER A 208 -2.95 -8.61 17.63
C SER A 208 -3.03 -7.50 18.67
N GLU A 209 -2.96 -7.85 19.96
CA GLU A 209 -2.90 -6.87 21.06
C GLU A 209 -1.71 -5.92 20.95
N PHE A 210 -0.61 -6.37 20.35
CA PHE A 210 0.58 -5.53 20.16
C PHE A 210 0.36 -4.45 19.09
N ALA A 211 -0.39 -4.76 18.01
CA ALA A 211 -0.77 -3.78 17.00
C ALA A 211 -1.70 -2.69 17.55
N PHE A 212 -2.56 -3.07 18.51
CA PHE A 212 -3.56 -2.18 19.10
C PHE A 212 -3.26 -1.83 20.56
N ARG A 213 -2.01 -1.95 21.01
CA ARG A 213 -1.64 -1.79 22.43
C ARG A 213 -2.01 -0.41 22.99
N GLY A 214 -1.95 0.63 22.14
CA GLY A 214 -2.41 1.97 22.48
C GLY A 214 -3.93 2.09 22.66
N PHE A 215 -4.73 1.23 22.03
CA PHE A 215 -6.18 1.17 22.20
C PHE A 215 -6.54 0.44 23.48
N PHE A 216 -5.90 -0.71 23.75
CA PHE A 216 -6.15 -1.48 24.98
C PHE A 216 -5.69 -0.76 26.25
N ARG A 217 -4.74 0.17 26.15
CA ARG A 217 -4.32 1.04 27.26
C ARG A 217 -5.30 2.18 27.54
N ASP A 218 -5.91 2.74 26.50
CA ASP A 218 -6.86 3.86 26.61
C ASP A 218 -8.31 3.37 26.90
N ALA A 219 -8.56 2.05 26.82
CA ALA A 219 -9.85 1.40 27.11
C ALA A 219 -9.97 0.81 28.53
N LYS A 220 -8.95 0.97 29.38
CA LYS A 220 -8.99 0.71 30.83
C LYS A 220 -9.12 2.01 31.59
#